data_AF-A0A151IWW2-F1
#
_entry.id   AF-A0A151IWW2-F1
#
_cell.length_a   1.000
_cell.length_b   1.000
_cell.length_c   1.000
_cell.angle_alpha   90.00
_cell.angle_beta   90.00
_cell.angle_gamma   90.00
#
_symmetry.space_group_name_H-M   'P 1'
#
loop_
_entity.id
_entity.type
_entity.pdbx_description
1 polymer ?
#
loop_
_entity_poly.entity_id
_entity_poly.type
_entity_poly.pdbx_seq_one_letter_code
_entity_poly.pdbx_strand_id
1 'polypeptide(L)'
;IAAFHCVDNFKCTDITEIKVKDGCYLRKDPTTCCKNPTEICPAKLEDIPICDINGQTYLDGESFIVDEEPDLICICQPGYEGINVPPFCIKPNHSPCRHPAFSHDDYFRRNCAPVYDDYAEKNPCYLTILCHVPGDVVIPSRLPFIMDNDWSNMCIFGNLLLHIGDRLEPSQDYTTFCINCICEVPPVLTCVYISGSNCSSDTSYS
;
A
#
# COMPACT_ATOMS: atom_id res chain seq x y z
N ILE A 1 -7.82 12.85 -4.56
CA ILE A 1 -7.02 11.62 -4.40
C ILE A 1 -7.97 10.57 -3.86
N ALA A 2 -8.14 9.45 -4.56
CA ALA A 2 -9.09 8.41 -4.15
C ALA A 2 -8.70 7.87 -2.76
N ALA A 3 -9.68 7.73 -1.86
CA ALA A 3 -9.48 7.17 -0.54
C ALA A 3 -9.39 5.65 -0.66
N PHE A 4 -8.19 5.09 -0.50
CA PHE A 4 -8.01 3.64 -0.48
C PHE A 4 -8.22 3.14 0.95
N HIS A 5 -9.37 2.49 1.18
CA HIS A 5 -9.67 1.80 2.43
C HIS A 5 -8.98 0.44 2.40
N CYS A 6 -7.69 0.44 2.78
CA CYS A 6 -6.87 -0.75 2.81
C CYS A 6 -6.60 -1.22 4.22
N VAL A 7 -7.33 -2.26 4.61
CA VAL A 7 -7.12 -2.99 5.84
C VAL A 7 -6.13 -4.09 5.54
N ASP A 8 -4.85 -3.83 5.82
CA ASP A 8 -3.82 -4.84 5.68
C ASP A 8 -2.68 -4.55 6.63
N ASN A 9 -2.24 -5.57 7.36
CA ASN A 9 -1.17 -5.52 8.36
C ASN A 9 0.18 -5.29 7.67
N PHE A 10 0.46 -4.04 7.28
CA PHE A 10 1.76 -3.68 6.72
C PHE A 10 2.85 -3.91 7.76
N LYS A 11 3.78 -4.82 7.45
CA LYS A 11 4.98 -5.04 8.26
C LYS A 11 6.00 -4.00 7.86
N CYS A 12 6.24 -3.01 8.72
CA CYS A 12 7.38 -2.11 8.56
C CYS A 12 8.67 -2.93 8.66
N THR A 13 9.36 -3.10 7.54
CA THR A 13 10.66 -3.78 7.46
C THR A 13 11.68 -3.16 8.42
N ASP A 14 11.67 -1.82 8.54
CA ASP A 14 12.61 -1.07 9.40
C ASP A 14 12.38 -1.31 10.90
N ILE A 15 11.18 -1.73 11.33
CA ILE A 15 10.92 -1.99 12.76
C ILE A 15 11.59 -3.30 13.20
N THR A 16 11.81 -4.24 12.29
CA THR A 16 12.48 -5.51 12.62
C THR A 16 13.98 -5.36 12.88
N GLU A 17 14.59 -4.24 12.48
CA GLU A 17 16.00 -3.93 12.74
C GLU A 17 16.23 -3.12 14.01
N ILE A 18 15.18 -2.63 14.67
CA ILE A 18 15.30 -1.85 15.90
C ILE A 18 15.74 -2.80 17.03
N LYS A 19 17.00 -2.65 17.46
CA LYS A 19 17.51 -3.33 18.66
C LYS A 19 16.83 -2.77 19.90
N VAL A 20 15.80 -3.47 20.37
CA VAL A 20 15.13 -3.19 21.64
C VAL A 20 16.02 -3.68 22.77
N LYS A 21 16.21 -2.87 23.81
CA LYS A 21 16.94 -3.29 25.01
C LYS A 21 16.21 -4.43 25.72
N ASP A 22 16.98 -5.31 26.35
CA ASP A 22 16.42 -6.40 27.16
C ASP A 22 15.49 -5.84 28.24
N GLY A 23 14.27 -6.39 28.30
CA GLY A 23 13.23 -5.96 29.23
C GLY A 23 12.42 -4.75 28.79
N CYS A 24 12.68 -4.18 27.60
CA CYS A 24 11.90 -3.09 27.02
C CYS A 24 11.00 -3.59 25.87
N TYR A 25 10.02 -2.79 25.47
CA TYR A 25 9.13 -3.06 24.33
C TYR A 25 8.92 -1.80 23.50
N LEU A 26 8.35 -1.98 22.30
CA LEU A 26 8.07 -0.89 21.36
C LEU A 26 6.58 -0.59 21.33
N ARG A 27 6.21 0.67 21.55
CA ARG A 27 4.86 1.16 21.36
C ARG A 27 4.76 2.01 20.10
N LYS A 28 3.86 1.62 19.19
CA LYS A 28 3.56 2.40 17.99
C LYS A 28 2.52 3.48 18.28
N ASP A 29 2.58 4.54 17.49
CA ASP A 29 1.53 5.56 17.44
C ASP A 29 0.51 5.14 16.37
N PRO A 30 -0.77 4.93 16.72
CA PRO A 30 -1.77 4.45 15.77
C PRO A 30 -2.02 5.44 14.62
N THR A 31 -1.63 6.70 14.75
CA THR A 31 -1.71 7.73 13.69
C THR A 31 -0.59 7.63 12.66
N THR A 32 0.42 6.79 12.89
CA THR A 32 1.58 6.66 12.01
C THR A 32 1.82 5.20 11.64
N CYS A 33 2.39 4.96 10.45
CA CYS A 33 2.68 3.59 10.02
C CYS A 33 4.02 3.06 10.56
N CYS A 34 5.12 3.62 10.06
CA CYS A 34 6.48 3.12 10.30
C CYS A 34 7.39 4.16 10.97
N LYS A 35 6.83 5.23 11.54
CA LYS A 35 7.64 6.25 12.21
C LYS A 35 8.03 5.74 13.60
N ASN A 36 9.35 5.69 13.83
CA ASN A 36 10.06 5.57 15.10
C ASN A 36 9.16 5.21 16.30
N PRO A 37 8.87 3.92 16.52
CA PRO A 37 8.14 3.50 17.70
C PRO A 37 8.87 3.94 18.97
N THR A 38 8.11 4.19 20.03
CA THR A 38 8.67 4.58 21.32
C THR A 38 9.16 3.34 22.05
N GLU A 39 10.44 3.29 22.43
CA GLU A 39 10.98 2.28 23.34
C GLU A 39 10.52 2.60 24.78
N ILE A 40 9.85 1.63 25.40
CA ILE A 40 9.37 1.71 26.78
C ILE A 40 10.06 0.62 27.59
N CYS A 41 10.75 1.03 28.66
CA CYS A 41 11.49 0.15 29.55
C CYS A 41 10.83 0.16 30.93
N PRO A 42 9.93 -0.79 31.24
CA PRO A 42 9.34 -0.90 32.56
C PRO A 42 10.39 -1.32 33.60
N ALA A 43 10.14 -1.03 34.88
CA ALA A 43 11.00 -1.48 35.97
C ALA A 43 10.94 -3.00 36.15
N LYS A 44 9.76 -3.59 35.93
CA LYS A 44 9.53 -5.04 35.87
C LYS A 44 8.59 -5.37 34.71
N LEU A 45 8.74 -6.57 34.14
CA LEU A 45 7.85 -7.04 33.05
C LEU A 45 6.38 -7.15 33.50
N GLU A 46 6.15 -7.35 34.80
CA GLU A 46 4.82 -7.36 35.43
C GLU A 46 4.13 -5.99 35.41
N ASP A 47 4.91 -4.91 35.25
CA ASP A 47 4.40 -3.53 35.21
C ASP A 47 3.96 -3.11 33.80
N ILE A 48 4.07 -4.00 32.80
CA ILE A 48 3.60 -3.72 31.44
C ILE A 48 2.08 -3.56 31.50
N PRO A 49 1.53 -2.40 31.08
CA PRO A 49 0.08 -2.17 31.09
C PRO A 49 -0.65 -3.16 30.19
N ILE A 50 -1.86 -3.52 30.61
CA ILE A 50 -2.68 -4.54 29.97
C ILE A 50 -4.02 -3.93 29.58
N CYS A 51 -4.51 -4.29 28.41
CA CYS A 51 -5.86 -3.99 27.95
C CYS A 51 -6.64 -5.29 27.79
N ASP A 52 -7.80 -5.39 28.45
CA ASP A 52 -8.74 -6.48 28.24
C ASP A 52 -9.81 -6.05 27.23
N ILE A 53 -9.81 -6.69 26.07
CA ILE A 53 -10.70 -6.40 24.94
C ILE A 53 -11.45 -7.69 24.61
N ASN A 54 -12.76 -7.71 24.84
CA ASN A 54 -13.63 -8.87 24.57
C ASN A 54 -13.15 -10.19 25.19
N GLY A 55 -12.50 -10.13 26.37
CA GLY A 55 -11.95 -11.30 27.05
C GLY A 55 -10.59 -11.77 26.52
N GLN A 56 -10.01 -11.04 25.57
CA GLN A 56 -8.63 -11.21 25.11
C GLN A 56 -7.75 -10.13 25.73
N THR A 57 -6.63 -10.56 26.29
CA THR A 57 -5.66 -9.70 26.95
C THR A 57 -4.58 -9.27 25.96
N TYR A 58 -4.28 -7.98 25.93
CA TYR A 58 -3.24 -7.35 25.10
C TYR A 58 -2.28 -6.55 25.98
N LEU A 59 -0.99 -6.59 25.65
CA LEU A 59 0.06 -5.81 26.32
C LEU A 59 0.21 -4.43 25.67
N ASP A 60 0.70 -3.44 26.41
CA ASP A 60 0.99 -2.10 25.87
C ASP A 60 1.85 -2.19 24.59
N GLY A 61 1.40 -1.52 23.54
CA GLY A 61 2.00 -1.53 22.20
C GLY A 61 1.45 -2.59 21.26
N GLU A 62 0.70 -3.59 21.72
CA GLU A 62 0.05 -4.57 20.85
C GLU A 62 -1.17 -3.97 20.14
N SER A 63 -1.31 -4.31 18.86
CA SER A 63 -2.48 -3.95 18.06
C SER A 63 -3.61 -4.96 18.24
N PHE A 64 -4.85 -4.47 18.23
CA PHE A 64 -6.04 -5.32 18.27
C PHE A 64 -7.07 -4.90 17.23
N ILE A 65 -7.99 -5.81 16.92
CA ILE A 65 -9.07 -5.61 15.94
C ILE A 65 -10.39 -5.49 16.70
N VAL A 66 -11.24 -4.56 16.26
CA VAL A 66 -12.61 -4.40 16.74
C VAL A 66 -13.53 -4.94 15.67
N ASP A 67 -14.24 -6.03 15.96
CA ASP A 67 -15.05 -6.74 14.95
C ASP A 67 -16.18 -5.88 14.36
N GLU A 68 -16.77 -4.99 15.18
CA GLU A 68 -17.83 -4.08 14.75
C GLU A 68 -17.31 -2.92 13.88
N GLU A 69 -16.03 -2.56 14.04
CA GLU A 69 -15.37 -1.45 13.34
C GLU A 69 -13.98 -1.88 12.83
N PRO A 70 -13.91 -2.75 11.81
CA PRO A 70 -12.65 -3.32 11.31
C PRO A 70 -11.71 -2.28 10.69
N ASP A 71 -12.20 -1.08 10.41
CA ASP A 71 -11.42 0.06 9.92
C ASP A 71 -10.66 0.80 11.03
N LEU A 72 -10.93 0.50 12.30
CA LEU A 72 -10.22 1.11 13.42
C LEU A 72 -8.81 0.55 13.53
N ILE A 73 -7.85 1.46 13.63
CA ILE A 73 -6.47 1.12 13.99
C ILE A 73 -6.38 1.31 15.50
N CYS A 74 -6.33 0.19 16.22
CA CYS A 74 -6.31 0.17 17.67
C CYS A 74 -4.99 -0.39 18.21
N ILE A 75 -4.48 0.24 19.27
CA ILE A 75 -3.29 -0.19 20.01
C ILE A 75 -3.61 -0.17 21.50
N CYS A 76 -3.24 -1.23 22.21
CA CYS A 76 -3.31 -1.25 23.66
C CYS A 76 -2.33 -0.23 24.23
N GLN A 77 -2.82 0.70 25.06
CA GLN A 77 -2.01 1.71 25.74
C GLN A 77 -2.54 1.95 27.16
N PRO A 78 -1.74 2.54 28.06
CA PRO A 78 -2.14 2.77 29.44
C PRO A 78 -3.38 3.68 29.50
N GLY A 79 -4.36 3.30 30.31
CA GLY A 79 -5.60 4.07 30.49
C GLY A 79 -6.74 3.69 29.53
N TYR A 80 -6.61 2.59 28.79
CA TYR A 80 -7.72 2.07 27.99
C TYR A 80 -8.83 1.52 28.91
N GLU A 81 -10.02 2.11 28.83
CA GLU A 81 -11.19 1.75 29.66
C GLU A 81 -12.25 0.94 28.89
N GLY A 82 -11.87 0.30 27.77
CA GLY A 82 -12.80 -0.47 26.93
C GLY A 82 -13.57 0.38 25.91
N ILE A 83 -13.18 1.64 25.72
CA ILE A 83 -13.82 2.56 24.78
C ILE A 83 -12.86 2.82 23.61
N ASN A 84 -13.32 2.49 22.40
CA ASN A 84 -12.54 2.58 21.15
C ASN A 84 -12.46 4.02 20.61
N VAL A 85 -11.80 4.91 21.33
CA VAL A 85 -11.60 6.33 20.95
C VAL A 85 -10.12 6.73 21.01
N PRO A 86 -9.72 7.87 20.42
CA PRO A 86 -8.35 8.37 20.54
C PRO A 86 -7.96 8.57 22.01
N PRO A 87 -6.70 8.28 22.38
CA PRO A 87 -5.57 7.90 21.53
C PRO A 87 -5.47 6.40 21.20
N PHE A 88 -6.33 5.55 21.77
CA PHE A 88 -6.22 4.09 21.69
C PHE A 88 -6.61 3.54 20.32
N CYS A 89 -7.71 4.05 19.79
CA CYS A 89 -8.24 3.69 18.49
C CYS A 89 -8.45 4.94 17.65
N ILE A 90 -8.05 4.87 16.38
CA ILE A 90 -8.34 5.93 15.43
C ILE A 90 -8.98 5.36 14.17
N LYS A 91 -9.84 6.17 13.56
CA LYS A 91 -10.38 5.92 12.23
C LYS A 91 -9.80 6.97 11.27
N PRO A 92 -8.65 6.71 10.63
CA PRO A 92 -8.08 7.69 9.73
C PRO A 92 -8.91 7.75 8.44
N ASN A 93 -8.99 8.93 7.82
CA ASN A 93 -9.66 9.08 6.51
C ASN A 93 -8.95 8.29 5.40
N HIS A 94 -7.67 7.95 5.60
CA HIS A 94 -6.83 7.19 4.68
C HIS A 94 -5.93 6.24 5.49
N SER A 95 -5.62 5.05 4.95
CA SER A 95 -4.66 4.14 5.61
C SER A 95 -3.30 4.84 5.77
N PRO A 96 -2.73 4.94 6.99
CA PRO A 96 -1.41 5.55 7.20
C PRO A 96 -0.29 4.72 6.59
N CYS A 97 -0.53 3.43 6.34
CA CYS A 97 0.46 2.47 5.86
C CYS A 97 0.39 2.18 4.36
N ARG A 98 -0.81 2.09 3.81
CA ARG A 98 -1.05 1.58 2.45
C ARG A 98 -1.61 2.66 1.53
N HIS A 99 -1.16 3.90 1.70
CA HIS A 99 -1.35 4.89 0.65
C HIS A 99 -0.09 4.91 -0.23
N PRO A 100 -0.21 4.72 -1.57
CA PRO A 100 0.93 4.76 -2.49
C PRO A 100 1.76 6.03 -2.36
N ALA A 101 1.11 7.15 -1.99
CA ALA A 101 1.77 8.44 -1.80
C ALA A 101 2.48 8.64 -0.44
N PHE A 102 2.22 7.79 0.57
CA PHE A 102 2.70 8.05 1.94
C PHE A 102 3.62 6.97 2.51
N SER A 103 3.70 5.79 1.88
CA SER A 103 4.65 4.76 2.32
C SER A 103 6.06 4.94 1.73
N HIS A 104 6.18 5.59 0.56
CA HIS A 104 7.44 5.74 -0.16
C HIS A 104 7.42 7.03 -1.01
N ASP A 105 8.04 8.11 -0.52
CA ASP A 105 8.10 9.42 -1.23
C ASP A 105 8.69 9.32 -2.65
N ASP A 106 9.51 8.30 -2.91
CA ASP A 106 10.18 8.10 -4.20
C ASP A 106 9.21 7.66 -5.31
N TYR A 107 8.19 6.86 -5.01
CA TYR A 107 7.30 6.31 -6.04
C TYR A 107 6.43 7.36 -6.72
N PHE A 108 5.94 8.34 -5.94
CA PHE A 108 5.19 9.46 -6.50
C PHE A 108 6.07 10.37 -7.36
N ARG A 109 7.30 10.63 -6.90
CA ARG A 109 8.27 11.45 -7.67
C ARG A 109 8.68 10.79 -8.98
N ARG A 110 8.68 9.46 -9.01
CA ARG A 110 9.03 8.65 -10.19
C ARG A 110 7.84 8.28 -11.06
N ASN A 111 6.65 8.82 -10.79
CA ASN A 111 5.42 8.52 -11.52
C ASN A 111 5.20 7.00 -11.66
N CYS A 112 5.39 6.26 -10.57
CA CYS A 112 5.13 4.82 -10.55
C CYS A 112 3.61 4.55 -10.44
N ALA A 113 3.15 3.42 -10.97
CA ALA A 113 1.75 3.03 -11.01
C ALA A 113 1.42 1.95 -9.97
N PRO A 114 0.30 2.06 -9.24
CA PRO A 114 -0.17 1.00 -8.35
C PRO A 114 -0.72 -0.20 -9.14
N VAL A 115 -0.44 -1.41 -8.67
CA VAL A 115 -0.91 -2.67 -9.26
C VAL A 115 -1.90 -3.36 -8.31
N TYR A 116 -3.09 -3.68 -8.81
CA TYR A 116 -4.18 -4.32 -8.07
C TYR A 116 -4.31 -5.82 -8.39
N ASP A 117 -4.88 -6.62 -7.49
CA ASP A 117 -4.99 -8.10 -7.60
C ASP A 117 -6.01 -8.57 -8.66
N ASP A 118 -7.10 -7.81 -8.86
CA ASP A 118 -8.11 -8.01 -9.92
C ASP A 118 -9.09 -6.79 -9.94
N TYR A 119 -9.71 -6.51 -11.09
CA TYR A 119 -10.85 -5.57 -11.22
C TYR A 119 -12.15 -6.11 -10.60
N ALA A 120 -12.16 -7.34 -10.07
CA ALA A 120 -13.33 -7.96 -9.44
C ALA A 120 -13.73 -7.28 -8.11
N GLU A 121 -14.23 -6.04 -8.22
CA GLU A 121 -15.07 -5.19 -7.36
C GLU A 121 -14.89 -5.16 -5.84
N LYS A 122 -13.95 -5.88 -5.22
CA LYS A 122 -13.92 -6.02 -3.75
C LYS A 122 -12.63 -5.63 -3.05
N ASN A 123 -11.53 -5.41 -3.78
CA ASN A 123 -10.28 -5.00 -3.15
C ASN A 123 -9.72 -3.71 -3.79
N PRO A 124 -9.98 -2.52 -3.20
CA PRO A 124 -9.43 -1.27 -3.69
C PRO A 124 -7.92 -1.13 -3.40
N CYS A 125 -7.26 -2.18 -2.91
CA CYS A 125 -5.88 -2.11 -2.46
C CYS A 125 -4.89 -2.52 -3.53
N TYR A 126 -3.90 -1.66 -3.70
CA TYR A 126 -2.72 -2.02 -4.47
C TYR A 126 -1.92 -3.08 -3.68
N LEU A 127 -1.41 -4.06 -4.40
CA LEU A 127 -0.53 -5.09 -3.88
C LEU A 127 0.94 -4.67 -3.99
N THR A 128 1.27 -4.04 -5.12
CA THR A 128 2.64 -3.58 -5.40
C THR A 128 2.62 -2.29 -6.19
N ILE A 129 3.79 -1.68 -6.34
CA ILE A 129 4.02 -0.50 -7.15
C ILE A 129 4.92 -0.90 -8.32
N LEU A 130 4.47 -0.63 -9.54
CA LEU A 130 5.24 -0.78 -10.76
C LEU A 130 5.92 0.55 -11.08
N CYS A 131 7.23 0.54 -11.34
CA CYS A 131 8.00 1.74 -11.71
C CYS A 131 8.63 1.56 -13.08
N HIS A 132 8.77 2.65 -13.83
CA HIS A 132 9.40 2.62 -15.15
C HIS A 132 10.85 2.12 -15.09
N VAL A 133 11.18 1.16 -15.97
CA VAL A 133 12.53 0.67 -16.21
C VAL A 133 12.90 0.76 -17.70
N PRO A 134 14.20 0.75 -18.03
CA PRO A 134 14.63 0.64 -19.42
C PRO A 134 14.06 -0.63 -20.06
N GLY A 135 13.30 -0.48 -21.15
CA GLY A 135 12.68 -1.59 -21.88
C GLY A 135 11.17 -1.62 -21.81
N ASP A 136 10.53 -0.80 -20.97
CA ASP A 136 9.08 -0.62 -21.02
C ASP A 136 8.68 0.12 -22.32
N VAL A 137 7.62 -0.36 -22.97
CA VAL A 137 7.13 0.16 -24.25
C VAL A 137 5.67 0.56 -24.14
N VAL A 138 5.30 1.67 -24.79
CA VAL A 138 3.90 2.08 -24.93
C VAL A 138 3.33 1.47 -26.19
N ILE A 139 2.24 0.71 -26.05
CA ILE A 139 1.45 0.16 -27.15
C ILE A 139 0.26 1.09 -27.40
N PRO A 140 0.27 1.87 -28.49
CA PRO A 140 -0.77 2.84 -28.77
C PRO A 140 -2.08 2.14 -29.12
N SER A 141 -3.18 2.66 -28.59
CA SER A 141 -4.54 2.18 -28.86
C SER A 141 -5.06 2.59 -30.24
N ARG A 142 -4.49 3.66 -30.82
CA ARG A 142 -4.84 4.19 -32.14
C ARG A 142 -3.57 4.61 -32.89
N LEU A 143 -3.55 4.32 -34.19
CA LEU A 143 -2.52 4.80 -35.11
C LEU A 143 -3.15 5.83 -36.08
N PRO A 144 -2.46 6.92 -36.43
CA PRO A 144 -1.14 7.33 -35.97
C PRO A 144 -1.17 7.93 -34.55
N PHE A 145 -0.04 7.84 -33.84
CA PHE A 145 0.13 8.52 -32.55
C PHE A 145 0.19 10.04 -32.80
N ILE A 146 -0.76 10.78 -32.22
CA ILE A 146 -0.81 12.24 -32.29
C ILE A 146 -0.53 12.75 -30.89
N MET A 147 0.65 13.36 -30.69
CA MET A 147 0.97 14.06 -29.44
C MET A 147 -0.16 15.06 -29.14
N ASP A 148 -0.87 14.84 -28.04
CA ASP A 148 -1.85 15.82 -27.58
C ASP A 148 -1.10 16.94 -26.86
N ASN A 149 -1.48 18.19 -27.14
CA ASN A 149 -0.86 19.35 -26.50
C ASN A 149 -1.39 19.54 -25.08
N ASP A 150 -2.47 18.83 -24.72
CA ASP A 150 -3.07 18.83 -23.40
C ASP A 150 -2.63 17.61 -22.58
N TRP A 151 -1.67 17.85 -21.68
CA TRP A 151 -1.08 16.82 -20.83
C TRP A 151 -2.04 16.38 -19.72
N SER A 152 -3.15 17.11 -19.50
CA SER A 152 -4.15 16.75 -18.50
C SER A 152 -4.93 15.49 -18.87
N ASN A 153 -4.90 15.09 -20.16
CA ASN A 153 -5.56 13.89 -20.68
C ASN A 153 -4.58 12.73 -20.92
N MET A 154 -3.40 12.75 -20.29
CA MET A 154 -2.38 11.71 -20.44
C MET A 154 -2.02 11.06 -19.12
N CYS A 155 -1.75 9.76 -19.15
CA CYS A 155 -1.11 9.09 -18.04
C CYS A 155 0.42 9.24 -18.15
N ILE A 156 1.05 9.44 -16.99
CA ILE A 156 2.50 9.60 -16.87
C ILE A 156 3.04 8.38 -16.12
N PHE A 157 4.01 7.68 -16.71
CA PHE A 157 4.65 6.53 -16.11
C PHE A 157 6.16 6.62 -16.26
N GLY A 158 6.86 7.00 -15.18
CA GLY A 158 8.25 7.44 -15.25
C GLY A 158 8.45 8.58 -16.25
N ASN A 159 9.07 8.26 -17.39
CA ASN A 159 9.32 9.19 -18.50
C ASN A 159 8.42 8.91 -19.72
N LEU A 160 7.53 7.93 -19.63
CA LEU A 160 6.59 7.56 -20.69
C LEU A 160 5.29 8.36 -20.55
N LEU A 161 4.74 8.77 -21.70
CA LEU A 161 3.44 9.40 -21.82
C LEU A 161 2.51 8.47 -22.58
N LEU A 162 1.32 8.26 -22.04
CA LEU A 162 0.31 7.36 -22.59
C LEU A 162 -1.00 8.12 -22.78
N HIS A 163 -1.60 8.04 -23.97
CA HIS A 163 -2.95 8.55 -24.19
C HIS A 163 -3.98 7.63 -23.56
N ILE A 164 -5.18 8.16 -23.31
CA ILE A 164 -6.31 7.34 -22.87
C ILE A 164 -6.55 6.19 -23.87
N GLY A 165 -6.49 4.97 -23.35
CA GLY A 165 -6.61 3.71 -24.08
C GLY A 165 -5.27 3.02 -24.36
N ASP A 166 -4.14 3.73 -24.32
CA ASP A 166 -2.82 3.15 -24.57
C ASP A 166 -2.43 2.18 -23.45
N ARG A 167 -1.67 1.16 -23.82
CA ARG A 167 -1.23 0.10 -22.91
C ARG A 167 0.27 0.18 -22.68
N LEU A 168 0.69 -0.27 -21.50
CA LEU A 168 2.10 -0.52 -21.22
C LEU A 168 2.40 -1.98 -21.53
N GLU A 169 3.45 -2.23 -22.31
CA GLU A 169 4.13 -3.51 -22.40
C GLU A 169 5.36 -3.44 -21.48
N PRO A 170 5.32 -4.11 -20.30
CA PRO A 170 6.45 -4.09 -19.37
C PRO A 170 7.68 -4.79 -19.96
N SER A 171 8.87 -4.29 -19.60
CA SER A 171 10.16 -4.90 -19.95
C SER A 171 10.24 -6.38 -19.54
N GLN A 172 11.10 -7.16 -20.20
CA GLN A 172 11.31 -8.57 -19.89
C GLN A 172 11.77 -8.82 -18.45
N ASP A 173 12.34 -7.81 -17.78
CA ASP A 173 12.67 -7.87 -16.35
C ASP A 173 11.42 -8.10 -15.47
N TYR A 174 10.22 -7.78 -15.98
CA TYR A 174 8.92 -8.01 -15.35
C TYR A 174 8.20 -9.27 -15.82
N THR A 175 8.78 -10.07 -16.73
CA THR A 175 8.12 -11.26 -17.33
C THR A 175 7.63 -12.32 -16.33
N THR A 176 8.02 -12.22 -15.07
CA THR A 176 7.51 -13.06 -13.97
C THR A 176 6.19 -12.57 -13.36
N PHE A 177 5.73 -11.35 -13.67
CA PHE A 177 4.52 -10.77 -13.14
C PHE A 177 3.56 -10.42 -14.27
N CYS A 178 2.52 -11.24 -14.44
CA CYS A 178 1.45 -11.06 -15.40
C CYS A 178 0.65 -9.79 -15.08
N ILE A 179 1.16 -8.63 -15.47
CA ILE A 179 0.58 -7.31 -15.18
C ILE A 179 0.12 -6.69 -16.50
N ASN A 180 -1.11 -6.19 -16.54
CA ASN A 180 -1.61 -5.37 -17.63
C ASN A 180 -1.91 -3.97 -17.12
N CYS A 181 -1.30 -2.99 -17.76
CA CYS A 181 -1.52 -1.58 -17.46
C CYS A 181 -2.12 -0.88 -18.67
N ILE A 182 -3.12 -0.05 -18.41
CA ILE A 182 -3.79 0.78 -19.41
C ILE A 182 -3.98 2.20 -18.86
N CYS A 183 -3.89 3.20 -19.72
CA CYS A 183 -4.29 4.56 -19.37
C CYS A 183 -5.81 4.70 -19.50
N GLU A 184 -6.54 4.52 -18.40
CA GLU A 184 -7.99 4.73 -18.38
C GLU A 184 -8.36 6.10 -17.81
N VAL A 185 -7.72 6.47 -16.70
CA VAL A 185 -8.01 7.71 -15.95
C VAL A 185 -6.70 8.43 -15.62
N PRO A 186 -6.30 9.43 -16.43
CA PRO A 186 -5.15 10.29 -16.15
C PRO A 186 -5.15 10.86 -14.72
N PRO A 187 -3.97 11.09 -14.11
CA PRO A 187 -2.63 11.02 -14.71
C PRO A 187 -1.88 9.70 -14.44
N VAL A 188 -2.50 8.70 -13.80
CA VAL A 188 -1.81 7.46 -13.38
C VAL A 188 -2.35 6.27 -14.17
N LEU A 189 -1.49 5.31 -14.52
CA LEU A 189 -1.94 4.07 -15.15
C LEU A 189 -2.78 3.21 -14.21
N THR A 190 -3.80 2.56 -14.75
CA THR A 190 -4.52 1.49 -14.06
C THR A 190 -3.82 0.17 -14.38
N CYS A 191 -3.16 -0.44 -13.39
CA CYS A 191 -2.45 -1.71 -13.55
C CYS A 191 -3.10 -2.82 -12.73
N VAL A 192 -3.27 -4.00 -13.32
CA VAL A 192 -3.82 -5.17 -12.62
C VAL A 192 -3.02 -6.43 -12.91
N TYR A 193 -2.97 -7.32 -11.92
CA TYR A 193 -2.54 -8.68 -12.14
C TYR A 193 -3.57 -9.42 -13.01
N ILE A 194 -3.06 -10.22 -13.94
CA ILE A 194 -3.84 -11.13 -14.76
C ILE A 194 -3.47 -12.56 -14.35
N SER A 195 -4.45 -13.44 -14.30
CA SER A 195 -4.22 -14.88 -14.12
C SER A 195 -3.25 -15.43 -15.17
N GLY A 196 -2.34 -16.32 -14.74
CA GLY A 196 -1.26 -16.86 -15.58
C GLY A 196 -1.72 -17.56 -16.87
N SER A 197 -2.98 -18.01 -16.96
CA SER A 197 -3.57 -18.57 -18.17
C SER A 197 -3.75 -17.54 -19.30
N ASN A 198 -3.95 -16.27 -18.97
CA ASN A 198 -4.12 -15.17 -19.94
C ASN A 198 -2.81 -14.40 -20.20
N CYS A 199 -1.74 -14.78 -19.50
CA CYS A 199 -0.41 -14.17 -19.59
C CYS A 199 0.44 -14.84 -20.68
N SER A 200 0.01 -16.00 -21.16
CA SER A 200 0.72 -16.81 -22.15
C SER A 200 0.04 -16.75 -23.51
N SER A 201 0.27 -15.68 -24.28
CA SER A 201 0.04 -15.69 -25.74
C SER A 201 0.69 -14.48 -26.41
N ASP A 202 1.99 -14.55 -26.70
CA ASP A 202 2.55 -14.23 -28.02
C ASP A 202 4.08 -14.47 -28.07
N THR A 203 4.48 -15.72 -27.87
CA THR A 203 5.72 -16.26 -28.46
C THR A 203 5.38 -17.49 -29.27
N SER A 204 4.82 -17.28 -30.45
CA SER A 204 4.93 -18.23 -31.56
C SER A 204 5.37 -17.47 -32.82
N TYR A 205 6.65 -17.11 -32.86
CA TYR A 205 7.37 -17.11 -34.13
C TYR A 205 7.61 -18.57 -34.52
N SER A 206 6.89 -19.07 -35.52
CA SER A 206 7.30 -20.12 -36.47
C SER A 206 6.32 -20.15 -37.64
#